data_AF-A0A101UWA7-F1
#
_entry.id   AF-A0A101UWA7-F1
#
_cell.length_a   1.000
_cell.length_b   1.000
_cell.length_c   1.000
_cell.angle_alpha   90.00
_cell.angle_beta   90.00
_cell.angle_gamma   90.00
#
_symmetry.space_group_name_H-M   'P 1'
#
loop_
_entity.id
_entity.type
_entity.pdbx_description
1 polymer ?
#
loop_
_entity_poly.entity_id
_entity_poly.type
_entity_poly.pdbx_seq_one_letter_code
_entity_poly.pdbx_strand_id
1 'polypeptide(L)'
;MAVEALGTTFSQGVPVTVVDVARLPGRTTPAPPGLDRFPAPGELWVSPALGALLDRLPDDRHPVPGTPAGTLGRAALAYPGELVAVVGHRSMDPAVTTERYADPRRADDIASPTHVATFTGAPLTDGMGGTYASVARLATILVVVPLLVLGASAARLSVSRRDQRLAALRLIGATPGRIAGLTAAEAVLTGAAGALLGAVGYGVLLSVAARLPIAGGAWYTADLWIGAPLRPQCEPGRDDRLAGPLRVRP
;
A
#
# COMPACT_ATOMS: atom_id res chain seq x y z
N MET A 1 13.07 -2.82 19.56
CA MET A 1 13.82 -3.76 18.69
C MET A 1 13.19 -5.13 18.81
N ALA A 2 12.84 -5.70 17.66
CA ALA A 2 12.32 -7.06 17.53
C ALA A 2 13.13 -7.81 16.47
N VAL A 3 13.05 -9.14 16.50
CA VAL A 3 13.46 -9.99 15.38
C VAL A 3 12.19 -10.46 14.69
N GLU A 4 12.21 -10.42 13.37
CA GLU A 4 11.14 -10.91 12.52
C GLU A 4 11.72 -11.90 11.51
N ALA A 5 11.07 -13.04 11.32
CA ALA A 5 11.39 -13.98 10.26
C ALA A 5 10.11 -14.37 9.53
N LEU A 6 10.19 -14.56 8.21
CA LEU A 6 9.02 -14.92 7.40
C LEU A 6 9.21 -16.29 6.79
N GLY A 7 8.13 -17.06 6.73
CA GLY A 7 8.06 -18.31 6.00
C GLY A 7 6.69 -18.47 5.38
N THR A 8 6.59 -19.39 4.42
CA THR A 8 5.31 -19.79 3.83
C THR A 8 5.02 -21.22 4.24
N THR A 9 3.81 -21.45 4.74
CA THR A 9 3.26 -22.79 4.94
C THR A 9 2.08 -22.99 3.99
N PHE A 10 1.64 -24.22 3.77
CA PHE A 10 0.50 -24.50 2.90
C PHE A 10 -0.65 -25.11 3.70
N SER A 11 -1.85 -24.56 3.54
CA SER A 11 -3.09 -25.13 4.08
C SER A 11 -4.03 -25.46 2.93
N GLN A 12 -4.38 -26.75 2.77
CA GLN A 12 -5.23 -27.23 1.65
C GLN A 12 -4.72 -26.83 0.25
N GLY A 13 -3.40 -26.74 0.07
CA GLY A 13 -2.77 -26.31 -1.20
C GLY A 13 -2.76 -24.79 -1.42
N VAL A 14 -3.23 -24.00 -0.47
CA VAL A 14 -3.16 -22.53 -0.49
C VAL A 14 -1.97 -22.06 0.36
N PRO A 15 -1.09 -21.19 -0.17
CA PRO A 15 0.01 -20.63 0.62
C PRO A 15 -0.55 -19.71 1.72
N VAL A 16 0.02 -19.85 2.92
CA VAL A 16 -0.24 -19.03 4.11
C VAL A 16 1.10 -18.47 4.56
N THR A 17 1.19 -17.15 4.65
CA THR A 17 2.39 -16.46 5.11
C THR A 17 2.43 -16.51 6.64
N VAL A 18 3.52 -17.02 7.20
CA VAL A 18 3.77 -17.07 8.64
C VAL A 18 4.89 -16.09 8.98
N VAL A 19 4.58 -15.15 9.84
CA VAL A 19 5.53 -14.14 10.33
C VAL A 19 5.84 -14.44 11.78
N ASP A 20 7.07 -14.86 12.03
CA ASP A 20 7.59 -15.18 13.35
C ASP A 20 8.19 -13.92 13.97
N VAL A 21 7.62 -13.44 15.06
CA VAL A 21 8.07 -12.21 15.73
C VAL A 21 8.53 -12.48 17.15
N ALA A 22 9.68 -11.91 17.52
CA ALA A 22 10.21 -12.00 18.88
C ALA A 22 10.70 -10.65 19.41
N ARG A 23 10.32 -10.34 20.65
CA ARG A 23 10.81 -9.15 21.35
C ARG A 23 12.21 -9.42 21.92
N LEU A 24 13.19 -8.55 21.64
CA LEU A 24 14.49 -8.64 22.30
C LEU A 24 14.40 -8.22 23.78
N PRO A 25 15.11 -8.92 24.69
CA PRO A 25 15.11 -8.59 26.11
C PRO A 25 15.70 -7.20 26.39
N GLY A 26 15.15 -6.51 27.39
CA GLY A 26 15.66 -5.22 27.87
C GLY A 26 15.25 -3.97 27.06
N ARG A 27 14.37 -4.10 26.05
CA ARG A 27 13.84 -2.96 25.27
C ARG A 27 12.32 -2.98 25.20
N THR A 28 11.68 -1.82 25.41
CA THR A 28 10.27 -1.61 25.07
C THR A 28 10.12 -1.49 23.56
N THR A 29 9.42 -2.45 22.95
CA THR A 29 9.09 -2.42 21.52
C THR A 29 7.59 -2.14 21.38
N PRO A 30 7.18 -1.15 20.59
CA PRO A 30 5.76 -0.91 20.31
C PRO A 30 5.14 -2.14 19.64
N ALA A 31 3.81 -2.27 19.72
CA ALA A 31 3.09 -3.33 19.04
C ALA A 31 3.30 -3.22 17.51
N PRO A 32 3.39 -4.36 16.79
CA PRO A 32 3.39 -4.32 15.33
C PRO A 32 2.09 -3.66 14.80
N PRO A 33 2.12 -2.97 13.65
CA PRO A 33 0.97 -2.26 13.12
C PRO A 33 -0.16 -3.25 12.83
N GLY A 34 -1.39 -2.92 13.24
CA GLY A 34 -2.54 -3.80 13.07
C GLY A 34 -2.70 -4.87 14.16
N LEU A 35 -1.85 -4.89 15.18
CA LEU A 35 -2.06 -5.67 16.41
C LEU A 35 -2.30 -4.73 17.60
N ASP A 36 -3.19 -5.15 18.50
CA ASP A 36 -3.49 -4.37 19.72
C ASP A 36 -2.32 -4.40 20.73
N ARG A 37 -1.55 -5.48 20.71
CA ARG A 37 -0.35 -5.66 21.56
C ARG A 37 0.67 -6.53 20.86
N PHE A 38 1.89 -6.50 21.39
CA PHE A 38 2.94 -7.40 20.91
C PHE A 38 2.62 -8.85 21.32
N PRO A 39 2.66 -9.83 20.40
CA PRO A 39 2.37 -11.23 20.69
C PRO A 39 3.26 -11.80 21.79
N ALA A 40 2.67 -12.48 22.78
CA ALA A 40 3.45 -13.24 23.75
C ALA A 40 3.98 -14.54 23.12
N PRO A 41 5.03 -15.15 23.68
CA PRO A 41 5.54 -16.43 23.17
C PRO A 41 4.44 -17.51 23.14
N GLY A 42 4.21 -18.12 21.97
CA GLY A 42 3.18 -19.13 21.74
C GLY A 42 1.78 -18.58 21.42
N GLU A 43 1.61 -17.26 21.34
CA GLU A 43 0.36 -16.65 20.86
C GLU A 43 0.34 -16.56 19.33
N LEU A 44 -0.81 -16.90 18.77
CA LEU A 44 -1.11 -16.88 17.34
C LEU A 44 -2.14 -15.78 17.04
N TRP A 45 -1.77 -14.89 16.12
CA TRP A 45 -2.65 -13.87 15.56
C TRP A 45 -2.90 -14.19 14.09
N VAL A 46 -4.15 -14.19 13.65
CA VAL A 46 -4.52 -14.61 12.28
C VAL A 46 -5.24 -13.51 11.53
N SER A 47 -5.09 -13.48 10.21
CA SER A 47 -5.91 -12.59 9.39
C SER A 47 -7.39 -13.00 9.45
N PRO A 48 -8.35 -12.07 9.22
CA PRO A 48 -9.77 -12.42 9.20
C PRO A 48 -10.11 -13.50 8.16
N ALA A 49 -9.46 -13.46 7.00
CA ALA A 49 -9.63 -14.46 5.95
C ALA A 49 -9.07 -15.83 6.36
N LEU A 50 -7.93 -15.86 7.08
CA LEU A 50 -7.37 -17.09 7.61
C LEU A 50 -8.20 -17.65 8.77
N GLY A 51 -8.70 -16.81 9.67
CA GLY A 51 -9.63 -17.21 10.73
C GLY A 51 -10.88 -17.87 10.15
N ALA A 52 -11.52 -17.25 9.16
CA ALA A 52 -12.68 -17.81 8.48
C ALA A 52 -12.39 -19.12 7.71
N LEU A 53 -11.14 -19.33 7.29
CA LEU A 53 -10.70 -20.60 6.68
C LEU A 53 -10.49 -21.67 7.76
N LEU A 54 -9.89 -21.31 8.89
CA LEU A 54 -9.65 -22.19 10.04
C LEU A 54 -10.96 -22.61 10.73
N ASP A 55 -11.96 -21.73 10.85
CA ASP A 55 -13.28 -22.08 11.40
C ASP A 55 -14.02 -23.15 10.59
N ARG A 56 -13.63 -23.35 9.32
CA ARG A 56 -14.19 -24.38 8.44
C ARG A 56 -13.38 -25.67 8.47
N LEU A 57 -12.23 -25.68 9.14
CA LEU A 57 -11.35 -26.83 9.26
C LEU A 57 -11.61 -27.53 10.61
N PRO A 58 -11.60 -28.88 10.63
CA PRO A 58 -11.59 -29.62 11.88
C PRO A 58 -10.27 -29.41 12.64
N ASP A 59 -10.33 -29.46 13.98
CA ASP A 59 -9.22 -29.12 14.91
C ASP A 59 -7.91 -29.92 14.67
N ASP A 60 -8.01 -31.09 14.05
CA ASP A 60 -6.88 -31.98 13.73
C ASP A 60 -5.99 -31.48 12.58
N ARG A 61 -6.41 -30.41 11.87
CA ARG A 61 -5.69 -29.84 10.72
C ARG A 61 -5.18 -28.42 10.92
N HIS A 62 -5.04 -27.95 12.16
CA HIS A 62 -4.43 -26.63 12.43
C HIS A 62 -2.98 -26.58 11.92
N PRO A 63 -2.68 -25.84 10.82
CA PRO A 63 -1.35 -25.86 10.20
C PRO A 63 -0.34 -25.01 10.95
N VAL A 64 -0.80 -24.14 11.86
CA VAL A 64 0.02 -23.13 12.53
C VAL A 64 0.02 -23.40 14.04
N PRO A 65 1.19 -23.66 14.64
CA PRO A 65 1.28 -23.89 16.07
C PRO A 65 1.07 -22.58 16.84
N GLY A 66 0.20 -22.61 17.86
CA GLY A 66 0.00 -21.50 18.78
C GLY A 66 -1.40 -21.43 19.36
N THR A 67 -1.58 -20.57 20.36
CA THR A 67 -2.87 -20.30 21.00
C THR A 67 -3.55 -19.09 20.34
N PRO A 68 -4.80 -19.19 19.85
CA PRO A 68 -5.48 -18.07 19.22
C PRO A 68 -5.61 -16.90 20.19
N ALA A 69 -4.95 -15.78 19.88
CA ALA A 69 -4.90 -14.60 20.75
C ALA A 69 -5.68 -13.41 20.19
N GLY A 70 -5.93 -13.37 18.87
CA GLY A 70 -6.70 -12.30 18.22
C GLY A 70 -6.59 -12.31 16.70
N THR A 71 -7.25 -11.34 16.08
CA THR A 71 -7.25 -11.15 14.61
C THR A 71 -6.39 -9.96 14.20
N LEU A 72 -5.72 -10.07 13.05
CA LEU A 72 -4.92 -9.00 12.46
C LEU A 72 -5.81 -7.89 11.86
N GLY A 73 -5.50 -6.64 12.19
CA GLY A 73 -6.14 -5.46 11.61
C GLY A 73 -5.59 -5.10 10.22
N ARG A 74 -6.27 -4.20 9.52
CA ARG A 74 -5.91 -3.79 8.14
C ARG A 74 -4.45 -3.35 7.97
N ALA A 75 -3.87 -2.68 8.98
CA ALA A 75 -2.49 -2.20 8.90
C ALA A 75 -1.43 -3.33 8.88
N ALA A 76 -1.83 -4.57 9.19
CA ALA A 76 -1.01 -5.77 9.11
C ALA A 76 -1.21 -6.57 7.81
N LEU A 77 -2.07 -6.11 6.90
CA LEU A 77 -2.47 -6.84 5.69
C LEU A 77 -2.19 -6.00 4.43
N ALA A 78 -1.55 -6.60 3.43
CA ALA A 78 -1.35 -6.02 2.11
C ALA A 78 -2.66 -5.94 1.31
N TYR A 79 -3.57 -6.91 1.50
CA TYR A 79 -4.90 -6.91 0.87
C TYR A 79 -5.97 -7.57 1.77
N PRO A 80 -7.28 -7.28 1.56
CA PRO A 80 -8.34 -7.74 2.47
C PRO A 80 -8.46 -9.27 2.64
N GLY A 81 -8.05 -10.03 1.63
CA GLY A 81 -8.15 -11.49 1.59
C GLY A 81 -6.84 -12.22 1.90
N GLU A 82 -5.81 -11.53 2.40
CA GLU A 82 -4.51 -12.13 2.62
C GLU A 82 -4.53 -13.17 3.75
N LEU A 83 -3.87 -14.31 3.54
CA LEU A 83 -3.77 -15.39 4.51
C LEU A 83 -2.45 -15.27 5.26
N VAL A 84 -2.48 -14.58 6.40
CA VAL A 84 -1.31 -14.32 7.24
C VAL A 84 -1.54 -14.80 8.67
N ALA A 85 -0.53 -15.45 9.22
CA ALA A 85 -0.42 -15.78 10.64
C ALA A 85 0.81 -15.10 11.23
N VAL A 86 0.66 -14.45 12.38
CA VAL A 86 1.76 -13.89 13.16
C VAL A 86 1.91 -14.73 14.43
N VAL A 87 3.09 -15.30 14.65
CA VAL A 87 3.39 -16.14 15.81
C VAL A 87 4.41 -15.45 16.70
N GLY A 88 4.06 -15.29 17.97
CA GLY A 88 4.98 -14.78 18.98
C GLY A 88 5.99 -15.83 19.40
N HIS A 89 7.27 -15.50 19.38
CA HIS A 89 8.37 -16.38 19.82
C HIS A 89 9.24 -15.73 20.89
N ARG A 90 10.05 -16.56 21.56
CA ARG A 90 11.15 -16.06 22.40
C ARG A 90 12.31 -15.63 21.50
N SER A 91 13.07 -14.62 21.91
CA SER A 91 14.20 -14.08 21.11
C SER A 91 15.33 -15.08 20.83
N MET A 92 15.37 -16.21 21.55
CA MET A 92 16.37 -17.27 21.35
C MET A 92 15.77 -18.53 20.69
N ASP A 93 14.53 -18.46 20.21
CA ASP A 93 13.89 -19.58 19.53
C ASP A 93 14.56 -19.83 18.16
N PRO A 94 14.85 -21.08 17.77
CA PRO A 94 15.33 -21.43 16.43
C PRO A 94 14.48 -20.81 15.31
N ALA A 95 13.17 -20.64 15.53
CA ALA A 95 12.27 -20.01 14.56
C ALA A 95 12.71 -18.59 14.17
N VAL A 96 13.31 -17.82 15.09
CA VAL A 96 13.72 -16.43 14.86
C VAL A 96 15.24 -16.22 14.87
N THR A 97 16.02 -17.28 14.97
CA THR A 97 17.50 -17.20 15.03
C THR A 97 18.20 -17.95 13.90
N THR A 98 17.53 -18.92 13.28
CA THR A 98 18.12 -19.71 12.19
C THR A 98 18.03 -18.94 10.87
N GLU A 99 19.16 -18.75 10.19
CA GLU A 99 19.15 -18.19 8.83
C GLU A 99 18.32 -19.07 7.90
N ARG A 100 17.44 -18.43 7.13
CA ARG A 100 16.58 -19.08 6.14
C ARG A 100 17.06 -18.69 4.76
N TYR A 101 17.64 -19.65 4.03
CA TYR A 101 18.08 -19.39 2.67
C TYR A 101 16.86 -19.24 1.76
N ALA A 102 16.62 -18.02 1.28
CA ALA A 102 15.60 -17.75 0.28
C ALA A 102 16.04 -18.41 -1.04
N ASP A 103 15.18 -19.23 -1.64
CA ASP A 103 15.39 -19.68 -3.02
C ASP A 103 15.33 -18.43 -3.93
N PRO A 104 16.39 -18.13 -4.71
CA PRO A 104 16.39 -16.96 -5.61
C PRO A 104 15.23 -16.96 -6.61
N ARG A 105 14.61 -18.12 -6.87
CA ARG A 105 13.43 -18.27 -7.74
C ARG A 105 12.10 -17.99 -7.03
N ARG A 106 12.10 -17.88 -5.69
CA ARG A 106 10.95 -17.60 -4.81
C ARG A 106 11.36 -16.66 -3.67
N ALA A 107 11.98 -15.54 -4.04
CA ALA A 107 12.56 -14.61 -3.07
C ALA A 107 11.53 -14.03 -2.07
N ASP A 108 10.25 -14.01 -2.44
CA ASP A 108 9.16 -13.47 -1.60
C ASP A 108 8.54 -14.50 -0.62
N ASP A 109 8.88 -15.79 -0.74
CA ASP A 109 8.23 -16.87 0.05
C ASP A 109 8.90 -17.14 1.41
N ILE A 110 10.17 -16.75 1.58
CA ILE A 110 10.97 -17.04 2.76
C ILE A 110 11.90 -15.85 3.03
N ALA A 111 11.79 -15.24 4.22
CA ALA A 111 12.73 -14.20 4.65
C ALA A 111 13.54 -14.68 5.87
N SER A 112 14.86 -14.48 5.80
CA SER A 112 15.76 -14.69 6.93
C SER A 112 15.42 -13.75 8.10
N PRO A 113 15.69 -14.18 9.35
CA PRO A 113 15.48 -13.34 10.52
C PRO A 113 16.18 -11.98 10.37
N THR A 114 15.40 -10.91 10.35
CA THR A 114 15.87 -9.55 10.17
C THR A 114 15.57 -8.74 11.43
N HIS A 115 16.55 -7.95 11.87
CA HIS A 115 16.37 -7.05 13.00
C HIS A 115 15.60 -5.80 12.59
N VAL A 116 14.38 -5.68 13.10
CA VAL A 116 13.55 -4.49 12.89
C VAL A 116 13.73 -3.53 14.06
N ALA A 117 14.29 -2.36 13.77
CA ALA A 117 14.53 -1.32 14.76
C ALA A 117 13.20 -0.77 15.30
N THR A 118 12.25 -0.55 14.39
CA THR A 118 10.96 0.10 14.62
C THR A 118 9.96 -0.33 13.54
N PHE A 119 8.67 -0.47 13.89
CA PHE A 119 7.58 -0.78 12.96
C PHE A 119 6.82 0.44 12.42
N THR A 120 7.25 1.65 12.76
CA THR A 120 6.78 2.87 12.11
C THR A 120 7.44 2.92 10.74
N GLY A 121 6.67 2.86 9.65
CA GLY A 121 7.09 2.67 8.25
C GLY A 121 8.12 3.67 7.70
N ALA A 122 9.30 3.72 8.29
CA ALA A 122 10.45 4.40 7.74
C ALA A 122 10.83 3.63 6.46
N PRO A 123 10.87 4.31 5.30
CA PRO A 123 11.21 3.64 4.06
C PRO A 123 12.58 2.97 4.20
N LEU A 124 12.67 1.71 3.80
CA LEU A 124 13.93 0.98 3.66
C LEU A 124 14.77 1.72 2.62
N THR A 125 15.61 2.64 3.08
CA THR A 125 16.53 3.41 2.23
C THR A 125 17.78 2.62 1.88
N ASP A 126 17.94 1.43 2.47
CA ASP A 126 19.02 0.48 2.24
C ASP A 126 18.62 -0.66 1.29
N GLY A 127 19.61 -1.23 0.60
CA GLY A 127 19.43 -2.39 -0.28
C GLY A 127 18.44 -2.17 -1.43
N MET A 128 17.53 -3.15 -1.61
CA MET A 128 16.57 -3.22 -2.73
C MET A 128 15.55 -2.07 -2.74
N GLY A 129 15.20 -1.52 -1.57
CA GLY A 129 14.23 -0.42 -1.43
C GLY A 129 14.73 0.88 -2.05
N GLY A 130 16.02 1.21 -1.84
CA GLY A 130 16.66 2.37 -2.44
C GLY A 130 16.74 2.29 -3.98
N THR A 131 17.05 1.10 -4.51
CA THR A 131 17.05 0.86 -5.97
C THR A 131 15.64 1.01 -6.55
N TYR A 132 14.64 0.41 -5.91
CA TYR A 132 13.25 0.51 -6.34
C TYR A 132 12.76 1.98 -6.39
N ALA A 133 13.04 2.76 -5.35
CA ALA A 133 12.72 4.19 -5.30
C ALA A 133 13.43 5.00 -6.41
N SER A 134 14.61 4.57 -6.84
CA SER A 134 15.38 5.22 -7.91
C SER A 134 14.79 4.90 -9.28
N VAL A 135 14.44 3.63 -9.53
CA VAL A 135 13.78 3.20 -10.78
C VAL A 135 12.38 3.80 -10.89
N ALA A 136 11.61 3.87 -9.80
CA ALA A 136 10.30 4.52 -9.78
C ALA A 136 10.39 6.02 -10.13
N ARG A 137 11.41 6.74 -9.61
CA ARG A 137 11.69 8.13 -9.99
C ARG A 137 12.03 8.26 -11.47
N LEU A 138 12.88 7.39 -12.00
CA LEU A 138 13.24 7.38 -13.42
C LEU A 138 12.00 7.12 -14.31
N ALA A 139 11.18 6.12 -13.96
CA ALA A 139 9.94 5.81 -14.66
C ALA A 139 8.97 7.01 -14.63
N THR A 140 8.87 7.69 -13.48
CA THR A 140 8.05 8.91 -13.35
C THR A 140 8.51 9.99 -14.32
N ILE A 141 9.82 10.28 -14.37
CA ILE A 141 10.39 11.26 -15.31
C ILE A 141 10.09 10.86 -16.76
N LEU A 142 10.28 9.57 -17.09
CA LEU A 142 10.06 9.03 -18.42
C LEU A 142 8.60 9.16 -18.88
N VAL A 143 7.64 9.19 -17.96
CA VAL A 143 6.22 9.40 -18.27
C VAL A 143 5.86 10.88 -18.31
N VAL A 144 6.36 11.68 -17.36
CA VAL A 144 6.03 13.11 -17.24
C VAL A 144 6.55 13.91 -18.42
N VAL A 145 7.80 13.67 -18.86
CA VAL A 145 8.40 14.46 -19.95
C VAL A 145 7.62 14.33 -21.26
N PRO A 146 7.29 13.13 -21.77
CA PRO A 146 6.46 12.97 -22.97
C PRO A 146 5.06 13.56 -22.83
N LEU A 147 4.43 13.46 -21.65
CA LEU A 147 3.12 14.09 -21.40
C LEU A 147 3.18 15.61 -21.54
N LEU A 148 4.23 16.25 -21.01
CA LEU A 148 4.44 17.69 -21.17
C LEU A 148 4.70 18.07 -22.63
N VAL A 149 5.50 17.28 -23.35
CA VAL A 149 5.78 17.50 -24.78
C VAL A 149 4.51 17.36 -25.63
N LEU A 150 3.70 16.33 -25.38
CA LEU A 150 2.42 16.11 -26.05
C LEU A 150 1.45 17.26 -25.76
N GLY A 151 1.32 17.66 -24.49
CA GLY A 151 0.50 18.80 -24.09
C GLY A 151 0.93 20.10 -24.77
N ALA A 152 2.23 20.40 -24.78
CA ALA A 152 2.78 21.56 -25.46
C ALA A 152 2.55 21.52 -26.97
N SER A 153 2.63 20.35 -27.59
CA SER A 153 2.39 20.17 -29.03
C SER A 153 0.92 20.38 -29.38
N ALA A 154 -0.01 19.83 -28.59
CA ALA A 154 -1.44 20.05 -28.76
C ALA A 154 -1.83 21.53 -28.56
N ALA A 155 -1.23 22.21 -27.57
CA ALA A 155 -1.41 23.64 -27.35
C ALA A 155 -0.93 24.46 -28.56
N ARG A 156 0.28 24.17 -29.08
CA ARG A 156 0.81 24.82 -30.29
C ARG A 156 -0.08 24.63 -31.52
N LEU A 157 -0.59 23.42 -31.74
CA LEU A 157 -1.54 23.13 -32.83
C LEU A 157 -2.83 23.94 -32.69
N SER A 158 -3.31 24.13 -31.45
CA SER A 158 -4.52 24.91 -31.17
C SER A 158 -4.33 26.41 -31.44
N VAL A 159 -3.15 26.95 -31.11
CA VAL A 159 -2.79 28.36 -31.39
C VAL A 159 -2.65 28.60 -32.90
N SER A 160 -1.93 27.73 -33.62
CA SER A 160 -1.70 27.88 -35.05
C SER A 160 -2.99 27.99 -35.87
N ARG A 161 -4.03 27.22 -35.52
CA ARG A 161 -5.36 27.30 -36.17
C ARG A 161 -6.08 28.62 -35.93
N ARG A 162 -5.83 29.27 -34.79
CA ARG A 162 -6.45 30.55 -34.40
C ARG A 162 -5.73 31.73 -35.05
N ASP A 163 -4.42 31.67 -35.20
CA ASP A 163 -3.63 32.71 -35.89
C ASP A 163 -4.05 32.87 -37.35
N GLN A 164 -4.35 31.77 -38.05
CA GLN A 164 -4.88 31.81 -39.42
C GLN A 164 -6.22 32.56 -39.52
N ARG A 165 -7.08 32.44 -38.50
CA ARG A 165 -8.37 33.14 -38.43
C ARG A 165 -8.20 34.62 -38.05
N LEU A 166 -7.23 34.93 -37.19
CA LEU A 166 -6.91 36.30 -36.78
C LEU A 166 -6.31 37.14 -37.91
N ALA A 167 -5.52 36.52 -38.80
CA ALA A 167 -4.99 37.21 -39.99
C ALA A 167 -6.12 37.71 -40.91
N ALA A 168 -7.18 36.91 -41.10
CA ALA A 168 -8.37 37.32 -41.85
C ALA A 168 -9.16 38.44 -41.16
N LEU A 169 -9.26 38.42 -39.82
CA LEU A 169 -9.94 39.47 -39.04
C LEU A 169 -9.14 40.79 -38.97
N ARG A 170 -7.81 40.72 -39.08
CA ARG A 170 -6.95 41.91 -39.17
C ARG A 170 -7.16 42.68 -40.47
N LEU A 171 -7.46 41.98 -41.57
CA LEU A 171 -7.77 42.55 -42.88
C LEU A 171 -9.06 43.41 -42.88
N ILE A 172 -9.94 43.21 -41.90
CA ILE A 172 -11.21 43.95 -41.72
C ILE A 172 -11.20 44.87 -40.47
N GLY A 173 -10.04 45.08 -39.85
CA GLY A 173 -9.85 46.10 -38.80
C GLY A 173 -10.26 45.70 -37.37
N ALA A 174 -10.41 44.41 -37.07
CA ALA A 174 -10.83 43.96 -35.74
C ALA A 174 -9.76 44.16 -34.65
N THR A 175 -10.20 44.49 -33.42
CA THR A 175 -9.32 44.77 -32.26
C THR A 175 -8.73 43.47 -31.65
N PRO A 176 -7.40 43.25 -31.67
CA PRO A 176 -6.78 41.96 -31.30
C PRO A 176 -6.93 41.56 -29.83
N GLY A 177 -6.93 42.53 -28.91
CA GLY A 177 -6.88 42.28 -27.46
C GLY A 177 -8.14 41.61 -26.90
N ARG A 178 -9.34 42.00 -27.37
CA ARG A 178 -10.60 41.37 -26.95
C ARG A 178 -10.70 39.92 -27.42
N ILE A 179 -10.20 39.63 -28.62
CA ILE A 179 -10.22 38.28 -29.17
C ILE A 179 -9.24 37.40 -28.40
N ALA A 180 -8.02 37.88 -28.12
CA ALA A 180 -7.06 37.16 -27.31
C ALA A 180 -7.63 36.78 -25.92
N GLY A 181 -8.34 37.71 -25.25
CA GLY A 181 -9.00 37.44 -23.97
C GLY A 181 -10.09 36.35 -24.05
N LEU A 182 -10.97 36.43 -25.05
CA LEU A 182 -12.00 35.40 -25.27
C LEU A 182 -11.38 34.02 -25.56
N THR A 183 -10.30 34.02 -26.33
CA THR A 183 -9.58 32.79 -26.71
C THR A 183 -8.87 32.16 -25.52
N ALA A 184 -8.28 32.99 -24.65
CA ALA A 184 -7.70 32.53 -23.40
C ALA A 184 -8.77 31.92 -22.48
N ALA A 185 -9.95 32.56 -22.38
CA ALA A 185 -11.06 32.02 -21.60
C ALA A 185 -11.54 30.67 -22.15
N GLU A 186 -11.70 30.54 -23.46
CA GLU A 186 -12.05 29.27 -24.12
C GLU A 186 -11.01 28.18 -23.87
N ALA A 187 -9.71 28.51 -23.92
CA ALA A 187 -8.62 27.60 -23.62
C ALA A 187 -8.64 27.16 -22.14
N VAL A 188 -8.92 28.07 -21.22
CA VAL A 188 -9.08 27.76 -19.79
C VAL A 188 -10.29 26.84 -19.57
N LEU A 189 -11.43 27.11 -20.23
CA LEU A 189 -12.63 26.28 -20.14
C LEU A 189 -12.40 24.86 -20.67
N THR A 190 -11.77 24.74 -21.85
CA THR A 190 -11.44 23.44 -22.43
C THR A 190 -10.38 22.70 -21.63
N GLY A 191 -9.36 23.39 -21.13
CA GLY A 191 -8.37 22.83 -20.22
C GLY A 191 -8.99 22.34 -18.92
N ALA A 192 -9.88 23.13 -18.31
CA ALA A 192 -10.61 22.75 -17.10
C ALA A 192 -11.52 21.53 -17.34
N ALA A 193 -12.23 21.48 -18.46
CA ALA A 193 -13.04 20.32 -18.83
C ALA A 193 -12.18 19.05 -19.01
N GLY A 194 -11.01 19.16 -19.66
CA GLY A 194 -10.05 18.07 -19.80
C GLY A 194 -9.48 17.60 -18.46
N ALA A 195 -9.16 18.53 -17.56
CA ALA A 195 -8.69 18.22 -16.21
C ALA A 195 -9.77 17.50 -15.38
N LEU A 196 -11.02 17.96 -15.46
CA LEU A 196 -12.16 17.33 -14.80
C LEU A 196 -12.40 15.91 -15.35
N LEU A 197 -12.38 15.74 -16.67
CA LEU A 197 -12.47 14.42 -17.30
C LEU A 197 -11.33 13.50 -16.87
N GLY A 198 -10.10 14.02 -16.79
CA GLY A 198 -8.94 13.28 -16.30
C GLY A 198 -9.09 12.85 -14.85
N ALA A 199 -9.58 13.73 -13.97
CA ALA A 199 -9.81 13.43 -12.56
C ALA A 199 -10.91 12.38 -12.35
N VAL A 200 -12.02 12.48 -13.08
CA VAL A 200 -13.09 11.47 -13.07
C VAL A 200 -12.57 10.14 -13.63
N GLY A 201 -11.85 10.18 -14.74
CA GLY A 201 -11.21 9.01 -15.34
C GLY A 201 -10.26 8.31 -14.36
N TYR A 202 -9.43 9.07 -13.64
CA TYR A 202 -8.55 8.54 -12.60
C TYR A 202 -9.33 7.80 -11.51
N GLY A 203 -10.43 8.39 -10.98
CA GLY A 203 -11.25 7.74 -9.95
C GLY A 203 -11.90 6.43 -10.43
N VAL A 204 -12.38 6.40 -11.67
CA VAL A 204 -12.95 5.19 -12.28
C VAL A 204 -11.87 4.13 -12.51
N LEU A 205 -10.74 4.50 -13.11
CA LEU A 205 -9.63 3.58 -13.36
C LEU A 205 -9.06 3.03 -12.05
N LEU A 206 -9.00 3.83 -10.98
CA LEU A 206 -8.55 3.39 -9.66
C LEU A 206 -9.47 2.32 -9.07
N SER A 207 -10.79 2.49 -9.22
CA SER A 207 -11.77 1.50 -8.77
C SER A 207 -11.68 0.17 -9.55
N VAL A 208 -11.32 0.24 -10.84
CA VAL A 208 -11.06 -0.94 -11.66
C VAL A 208 -9.71 -1.56 -11.31
N ALA A 209 -8.67 -0.75 -11.14
CA ALA A 209 -7.32 -1.19 -10.80
C ALA A 209 -7.26 -1.90 -9.45
N ALA A 210 -8.03 -1.43 -8.46
CA ALA A 210 -8.13 -2.09 -7.15
C ALA A 210 -8.66 -3.53 -7.24
N ARG A 211 -9.37 -3.89 -8.32
CA ARG A 211 -9.87 -5.26 -8.53
C ARG A 211 -8.86 -6.17 -9.21
N LEU A 212 -7.77 -5.63 -9.75
CA LEU A 212 -6.75 -6.43 -10.42
C LEU A 212 -5.95 -7.19 -9.36
N PRO A 213 -5.90 -8.53 -9.42
CA PRO A 213 -5.08 -9.31 -8.50
C PRO A 213 -3.61 -9.14 -8.89
N ILE A 214 -2.84 -8.43 -8.07
CA ILE A 214 -1.39 -8.28 -8.23
C ILE A 214 -0.76 -8.79 -6.93
N ALA A 215 0.19 -9.73 -7.03
CA ALA A 215 0.84 -10.38 -5.88
C ALA A 215 -0.12 -11.12 -4.92
N GLY A 216 -1.12 -11.83 -5.47
CA GLY A 216 -1.97 -12.75 -4.71
C GLY A 216 -3.35 -12.22 -4.29
N GLY A 217 -3.62 -10.92 -4.44
CA GLY A 217 -4.94 -10.36 -4.10
C GLY A 217 -5.26 -8.99 -4.68
N ALA A 218 -6.52 -8.56 -4.49
CA ALA A 218 -7.05 -7.25 -4.89
C ALA A 218 -6.68 -6.18 -3.86
N TRP A 219 -6.11 -5.07 -4.30
CA TRP A 219 -5.53 -4.05 -3.44
C TRP A 219 -6.60 -3.20 -2.75
N TYR A 220 -6.27 -2.60 -1.61
CA TYR A 220 -7.14 -1.59 -1.01
C TYR A 220 -7.15 -0.34 -1.91
N THR A 221 -8.34 0.19 -2.19
CA THR A 221 -8.51 1.41 -2.98
C THR A 221 -7.78 2.62 -2.40
N ALA A 222 -7.70 2.72 -1.07
CA ALA A 222 -7.03 3.83 -0.41
C ALA A 222 -5.50 3.81 -0.60
N ASP A 223 -4.92 2.65 -0.87
CA ASP A 223 -3.46 2.50 -1.01
C ASP A 223 -3.00 2.92 -2.43
N LEU A 224 -3.94 2.91 -3.40
CA LEU A 224 -3.74 3.38 -4.77
C LEU A 224 -3.99 4.89 -4.93
N TRP A 225 -4.48 5.55 -3.88
CA TRP A 225 -4.84 6.97 -3.91
C TRP A 225 -3.59 7.84 -3.76
N ILE A 226 -3.27 8.59 -4.81
CA ILE A 226 -2.10 9.49 -4.87
C ILE A 226 -2.52 10.95 -4.55
N GLY A 227 -3.83 11.21 -4.43
CA GLY A 227 -4.37 12.55 -4.16
C GLY A 227 -4.10 13.03 -2.72
N ALA A 228 -4.68 14.19 -2.37
CA ALA A 228 -4.54 14.77 -1.03
C ALA A 228 -4.84 13.71 0.05
N PRO A 229 -4.06 13.68 1.16
CA PRO A 229 -4.22 12.68 2.20
C PRO A 229 -5.64 12.78 2.76
N LEU A 230 -6.48 11.78 2.48
CA LEU A 230 -7.86 11.76 2.95
C LEU A 230 -7.99 11.53 4.45
N ARG A 231 -6.86 11.37 5.17
CA ARG A 231 -6.77 11.40 6.64
C ARG A 231 -5.40 11.93 7.07
N PRO A 232 -5.30 12.71 8.16
CA PRO A 232 -4.07 12.75 8.92
C PRO A 232 -3.75 11.32 9.35
N GLN A 233 -2.61 10.77 8.91
CA GLN A 233 -2.16 9.46 9.37
C GLN A 233 -1.97 9.50 10.90
N CYS A 234 -2.58 8.55 11.60
CA CYS A 234 -2.31 8.15 12.98
C CYS A 234 -1.86 9.27 13.94
N GLU A 235 -2.79 9.84 14.70
CA GLU A 235 -2.45 10.45 15.98
C GLU A 235 -2.03 9.30 16.93
N PRO A 236 -0.78 9.27 17.43
CA PRO A 236 -0.36 8.24 18.37
C PRO A 236 -0.87 8.63 19.76
N GLY A 237 -1.81 7.83 20.29
CA GLY A 237 -2.22 7.91 21.68
C GLY A 237 -3.31 8.95 21.97
N ARG A 238 -4.57 8.51 21.88
CA ARG A 238 -5.61 9.05 22.74
C ARG A 238 -6.32 7.88 23.43
N ASP A 239 -6.03 7.83 24.72
CA ASP A 239 -6.58 6.99 25.76
C ASP A 239 -8.12 6.97 25.67
N ASP A 240 -8.72 5.80 25.43
CA ASP A 240 -10.11 5.54 25.77
C ASP A 240 -10.15 4.19 26.51
N ARG A 241 -9.90 4.29 27.81
CA ARG A 241 -10.56 3.42 28.79
C ARG A 241 -12.05 3.40 28.42
N LEU A 242 -12.59 2.22 28.09
CA LEU A 242 -13.97 1.77 28.37
C LEU A 242 -14.33 0.57 27.47
N ALA A 243 -14.04 -0.65 27.93
CA ALA A 243 -14.89 -1.83 27.68
C ALA A 243 -14.54 -2.94 28.68
N GLY A 244 -15.56 -3.43 29.39
CA GLY A 244 -15.46 -4.21 30.62
C GLY A 244 -14.83 -5.60 30.51
N PRO A 245 -14.52 -6.22 31.67
CA PRO A 245 -13.88 -7.53 31.73
C PRO A 245 -14.86 -8.65 31.35
N LEU A 246 -14.53 -9.43 30.32
CA LEU A 246 -15.15 -10.73 30.08
C LEU A 246 -14.67 -11.70 31.17
N ARG A 247 -15.56 -11.97 32.13
CA ARG A 247 -15.42 -13.03 33.12
C ARG A 247 -15.38 -14.38 32.41
N VAL A 248 -14.24 -15.07 32.52
CA VAL A 248 -14.16 -16.52 32.36
C VAL A 248 -14.89 -17.14 33.56
N ARG A 249 -15.91 -17.97 33.30
CA ARG A 249 -16.49 -18.86 34.32
C ARG A 249 -15.77 -20.21 34.29
N PRO A 250 -15.63 -20.86 35.46
CA PRO A 250 -14.83 -22.06 35.66
C PRO A 250 -15.43 -23.30 34.97
#